data_AF-F2PR38-F1
#
_entry.id   AF-F2PR38-F1
#
_cell.length_a   1.000
_cell.length_b   1.000
_cell.length_c   1.000
_cell.angle_alpha   90.00
_cell.angle_beta   90.00
_cell.angle_gamma   90.00
#
_symmetry.space_group_name_H-M   'P 1'
#
loop_
_entity.id
_entity.type
_entity.pdbx_description
1 polymer ?
#
loop_
_entity_poly.entity_id
_entity_poly.type
_entity_poly.pdbx_seq_one_letter_code
_entity_poly.pdbx_strand_id
1 'polypeptide(L)'
;MTWMLLRSPLYKRNAVAHGGSILVDLDILRFLTNGDASEFAIWTGGFESIYSMPYSHGKLISRESKMVQLADARADLKLLDNFEDDYRRAYLPKCDAIIKLWKAAIDNGQDPEGVFRTPAVAGMVNDLMRSFSSAQSKQDLLLLLLFFSLLSAPFTCY
;
A
#
# COMPACT_ATOMS: atom_id res chain seq x y z
N MET A 1 -3.38 -12.75 36.50
CA MET A 1 -2.32 -13.03 35.51
C MET A 1 -2.82 -12.53 34.16
N THR A 2 -2.61 -11.24 33.91
CA THR A 2 -3.29 -10.49 32.84
C THR A 2 -2.39 -10.48 31.62
N TRP A 3 -2.78 -11.20 30.58
CA TRP A 3 -2.05 -11.24 29.32
C TRP A 3 -2.09 -9.87 28.66
N MET A 4 -0.92 -9.24 28.53
CA MET A 4 -0.70 -8.12 27.64
C MET A 4 -0.96 -8.58 26.20
N LEU A 5 -2.12 -8.22 25.66
CA LEU A 5 -2.36 -8.25 24.23
C LEU A 5 -1.46 -7.16 23.61
N LEU A 6 -0.24 -7.56 23.21
CA LEU A 6 0.52 -6.83 22.21
C LEU A 6 -0.39 -6.69 21.00
N ARG A 7 -1.01 -5.52 20.83
CA ARG A 7 -1.69 -5.15 19.60
C ARG A 7 -0.63 -5.06 18.51
N SER A 8 -0.43 -6.16 17.79
CA SER A 8 0.13 -6.11 16.44
C SER A 8 -0.64 -5.03 15.66
N PRO A 9 0.02 -4.19 14.84
CA PRO A 9 -0.71 -3.28 13.97
C PRO A 9 -1.72 -4.10 13.17
N LEU A 10 -3.00 -3.75 13.29
CA LEU A 10 -4.14 -4.47 12.71
C LEU A 10 -4.11 -4.31 11.18
N TYR A 11 -3.23 -5.06 10.53
CA TYR A 11 -3.33 -5.39 9.11
C TYR A 11 -4.56 -6.27 8.95
N LYS A 12 -5.54 -5.84 8.14
CA LYS A 12 -6.47 -6.79 7.53
C LYS A 12 -5.65 -7.70 6.61
N ARG A 13 -5.23 -8.86 7.13
CA ARG A 13 -4.59 -9.91 6.33
C ARG A 13 -5.58 -10.34 5.25
N ASN A 14 -5.40 -9.85 4.03
CA ASN A 14 -5.69 -10.67 2.86
C ASN A 14 -4.54 -11.66 2.75
N ALA A 15 -4.85 -12.95 2.88
CA ALA A 15 -3.90 -14.01 3.21
C ALA A 15 -2.89 -14.37 2.10
N VAL A 16 -2.62 -13.51 1.11
CA VAL A 16 -1.82 -13.93 -0.06
C VAL A 16 -1.05 -12.82 -0.77
N ALA A 17 -1.04 -11.58 -0.31
CA ALA A 17 -0.03 -10.59 -0.71
C ALA A 17 0.21 -9.71 0.51
N HIS A 18 1.47 -9.44 0.83
CA HIS A 18 1.78 -8.77 2.09
C HIS A 18 1.27 -7.33 2.07
N GLY A 19 1.13 -6.73 0.88
CA GLY A 19 0.57 -5.39 0.72
C GLY A 19 1.43 -4.28 1.32
N GLY A 20 2.62 -4.61 1.81
CA GLY A 20 3.60 -3.67 2.37
C GLY A 20 4.66 -3.23 1.37
N SER A 21 4.85 -3.94 0.25
CA SER A 21 5.67 -3.49 -0.88
C SER A 21 5.35 -4.26 -2.16
N ILE A 22 4.95 -3.55 -3.21
CA ILE A 22 4.63 -4.13 -4.51
C ILE A 22 5.83 -4.86 -5.11
N LEU A 23 7.05 -4.36 -4.91
CA LEU A 23 8.25 -4.99 -5.45
C LEU A 23 8.52 -6.35 -4.80
N VAL A 24 8.27 -6.48 -3.49
CA VAL A 24 8.38 -7.74 -2.77
C VAL A 24 7.32 -8.73 -3.25
N ASP A 25 6.07 -8.30 -3.34
CA ASP A 25 4.97 -9.15 -3.80
C ASP A 25 5.18 -9.60 -5.27
N LEU A 26 5.77 -8.76 -6.13
CA LEU A 26 6.18 -9.11 -7.49
C LEU A 26 7.34 -10.12 -7.52
N ASP A 27 8.32 -9.99 -6.64
CA ASP A 27 9.44 -10.94 -6.53
C ASP A 27 8.94 -12.33 -6.07
N ILE A 28 7.97 -12.39 -5.14
CA ILE A 28 7.29 -13.64 -4.74
C ILE A 28 6.53 -14.25 -5.92
N LEU A 29 5.70 -13.46 -6.63
CA LEU A 29 4.97 -13.94 -7.79
C LEU A 29 5.89 -14.47 -8.89
N ARG A 30 7.04 -13.81 -9.12
CA ARG A 30 8.06 -14.29 -10.06
C ARG A 30 8.66 -15.62 -9.63
N PHE A 31 8.91 -15.82 -8.33
CA PHE A 31 9.38 -17.11 -7.80
C PHE A 31 8.33 -18.22 -8.02
N LEU A 32 7.07 -17.94 -7.70
CA LEU A 32 5.96 -18.89 -7.85
C LEU A 32 5.65 -19.25 -9.30
N THR A 33 5.95 -18.36 -10.26
CA THR A 33 5.79 -18.63 -11.69
C THR A 33 6.55 -19.88 -12.15
N ASN A 34 7.68 -20.19 -11.48
CA ASN A 34 8.53 -21.35 -11.79
C ASN A 34 8.23 -22.57 -10.91
N GLY A 35 7.24 -22.48 -10.02
CA GLY A 35 6.91 -23.49 -9.01
C GLY A 35 5.49 -24.01 -9.13
N ASP A 36 4.65 -23.74 -8.12
CA ASP A 36 3.29 -24.24 -8.02
C ASP A 36 2.27 -23.29 -8.71
N ALA A 37 1.66 -23.79 -9.79
CA ALA A 37 0.65 -23.05 -10.55
C ALA A 37 -0.61 -22.70 -9.75
N SER A 38 -0.96 -23.53 -8.75
CA SER A 38 -2.10 -23.28 -7.88
C SER A 38 -1.82 -22.14 -6.91
N GLU A 39 -0.64 -22.13 -6.29
CA GLU A 39 -0.21 -21.02 -5.42
C GLU A 39 -0.07 -19.72 -6.22
N PHE A 40 0.47 -19.79 -7.43
CA PHE A 40 0.56 -18.64 -8.33
C PHE A 40 -0.83 -18.04 -8.64
N ALA A 41 -1.83 -18.88 -8.92
CA ALA A 41 -3.20 -18.41 -9.19
C ALA A 41 -3.82 -17.70 -7.96
N ILE A 42 -3.59 -18.23 -6.76
CA ILE A 42 -4.10 -17.62 -5.52
C ILE A 42 -3.39 -16.27 -5.26
N TRP A 43 -2.05 -16.23 -5.40
CA TRP A 43 -1.25 -15.02 -5.20
C TRP A 43 -1.60 -13.92 -6.20
N THR A 44 -1.77 -14.26 -7.48
CA THR A 44 -2.12 -13.27 -8.51
C THR A 44 -3.49 -12.63 -8.27
N GLY A 45 -4.48 -13.40 -7.80
CA GLY A 45 -5.78 -12.85 -7.39
C GLY A 45 -5.68 -11.91 -6.18
N GLY A 46 -4.86 -12.25 -5.18
CA GLY A 46 -4.59 -11.39 -4.02
C GLY A 46 -3.90 -10.08 -4.43
N PHE A 47 -2.87 -10.18 -5.26
CA PHE A 47 -2.12 -9.05 -5.82
C PHE A 47 -3.04 -8.08 -6.56
N GLU A 48 -3.91 -8.58 -7.44
CA GLU A 48 -4.82 -7.73 -8.21
C GLU A 48 -5.80 -6.97 -7.32
N SER A 49 -6.33 -7.61 -6.28
CA SER A 49 -7.20 -6.98 -5.29
C SER A 49 -6.52 -5.83 -4.54
N ILE A 50 -5.25 -6.02 -4.16
CA ILE A 50 -4.47 -5.06 -3.36
C ILE A 50 -3.94 -3.91 -4.21
N TYR A 51 -3.51 -4.16 -5.45
CA TYR A 51 -2.82 -3.18 -6.28
C TYR A 51 -3.66 -2.64 -7.46
N SER A 52 -4.91 -3.07 -7.64
CA SER A 52 -5.78 -2.66 -8.77
C SER A 52 -5.22 -2.98 -10.16
N MET A 53 -4.30 -3.93 -10.24
CA MET A 53 -3.65 -4.28 -11.48
C MET A 53 -3.32 -5.77 -11.51
N PRO A 54 -3.48 -6.43 -12.66
CA PRO A 54 -3.07 -7.82 -12.80
C PRO A 54 -1.55 -7.92 -12.80
N TYR A 55 -1.04 -9.12 -12.47
CA TYR A 55 0.41 -9.39 -12.48
C TYR A 55 1.08 -9.12 -13.84
N SER A 56 0.35 -9.32 -14.95
CA SER A 56 0.83 -9.05 -16.30
C SER A 56 1.27 -7.59 -16.50
N HIS A 57 0.57 -6.64 -15.87
CA HIS A 57 0.95 -5.23 -15.83
C HIS A 57 1.97 -4.96 -14.72
N GLY A 58 1.77 -5.51 -13.53
CA GLY A 58 2.65 -5.29 -12.39
C GLY A 58 4.12 -5.66 -12.66
N LYS A 59 4.37 -6.77 -13.37
CA LYS A 59 5.73 -7.21 -13.72
C LYS A 59 6.49 -6.26 -14.67
N LEU A 60 5.81 -5.28 -15.26
CA LEU A 60 6.41 -4.27 -16.14
C LEU A 60 6.82 -3.00 -15.39
N ILE A 61 6.51 -2.91 -14.10
CA ILE A 61 6.92 -1.79 -13.25
C ILE A 61 8.44 -1.78 -13.12
N SER A 62 9.07 -0.68 -13.55
CA SER A 62 10.47 -0.43 -13.22
C SER A 62 10.62 -0.17 -11.72
N ARG A 63 11.70 -0.65 -11.10
CA ARG A 63 11.99 -0.43 -9.67
C ARG A 63 12.06 1.05 -9.28
N GLU A 64 12.46 1.91 -10.22
CA GLU A 64 12.58 3.36 -10.02
C GLU A 64 11.31 4.13 -10.39
N SER A 65 10.26 3.41 -10.81
CA SER A 65 8.99 4.02 -11.25
C SER A 65 8.26 4.69 -10.09
N LYS A 66 7.62 5.82 -10.39
CA LYS A 66 6.65 6.44 -9.47
C LYS A 66 5.43 5.56 -9.22
N MET A 67 5.20 4.57 -10.09
CA MET A 67 4.17 3.55 -9.92
C MET A 67 4.41 2.70 -8.67
N VAL A 68 5.65 2.48 -8.25
CA VAL A 68 5.96 1.73 -7.02
C VAL A 68 5.33 2.42 -5.82
N GLN A 69 5.65 3.70 -5.61
CA GLN A 69 5.14 4.48 -4.48
C GLN A 69 3.62 4.60 -4.52
N LEU A 70 3.04 4.81 -5.70
CA LEU A 70 1.58 4.92 -5.86
C LEU A 70 0.86 3.62 -5.54
N ALA A 71 1.40 2.48 -5.97
CA ALA A 71 0.84 1.16 -5.71
C ALA A 71 0.90 0.80 -4.23
N ASP A 72 2.03 1.08 -3.57
CA ASP A 72 2.19 0.89 -2.13
C ASP A 72 1.23 1.77 -1.34
N ALA A 73 1.13 3.05 -1.68
CA ALA A 73 0.16 3.97 -1.06
C ALA A 73 -1.29 3.48 -1.24
N ARG A 74 -1.64 2.96 -2.42
CA ARG A 74 -2.96 2.36 -2.63
C ARG A 74 -3.19 1.13 -1.73
N ALA A 75 -2.20 0.24 -1.63
CA ALA A 75 -2.29 -0.94 -0.78
C ALA A 75 -2.50 -0.56 0.68
N ASP A 76 -1.76 0.43 1.17
CA ASP A 76 -1.93 1.00 2.51
C ASP A 76 -3.33 1.55 2.73
N LEU A 77 -3.87 2.35 1.80
CA LEU A 77 -5.27 2.84 1.87
C LEU A 77 -6.28 1.71 1.93
N LYS A 78 -6.00 0.60 1.25
CA LYS A 78 -6.91 -0.55 1.15
C LYS A 78 -6.86 -1.42 2.40
N LEU A 79 -5.68 -1.61 2.99
CA LEU A 79 -5.41 -2.63 4.00
C LEU A 79 -5.31 -2.08 5.42
N LEU A 80 -4.86 -0.84 5.59
CA LEU A 80 -4.70 -0.26 6.91
C LEU A 80 -6.03 0.31 7.41
N ASP A 81 -6.47 -0.18 8.56
CA ASP A 81 -7.68 0.30 9.26
C ASP A 81 -7.47 1.69 9.90
N ASN A 82 -6.26 2.24 9.86
CA ASN A 82 -5.89 3.52 10.47
C ASN A 82 -6.25 4.75 9.62
N PHE A 83 -6.58 4.55 8.34
CA PHE A 83 -7.11 5.62 7.51
C PHE A 83 -8.60 5.75 7.76
N GLU A 84 -9.03 6.95 8.14
CA GLU A 84 -10.44 7.30 8.24
C GLU A 84 -11.17 6.98 6.93
N ASP A 85 -12.41 6.52 7.03
CA ASP A 85 -13.20 6.13 5.86
C ASP A 85 -13.33 7.25 4.82
N ASP A 86 -13.43 8.50 5.27
CA ASP A 86 -13.49 9.66 4.38
C ASP A 86 -12.17 9.90 3.65
N TYR A 87 -11.03 9.67 4.32
CA TYR A 87 -9.72 9.72 3.69
C TYR A 87 -9.59 8.61 2.63
N ARG A 88 -10.00 7.38 2.97
CA ARG A 88 -10.01 6.25 2.02
C ARG A 88 -10.89 6.56 0.79
N ARG A 89 -12.10 7.09 0.99
CA ARG A 89 -13.02 7.46 -0.11
C ARG A 89 -12.47 8.58 -0.97
N ALA A 90 -11.70 9.52 -0.42
CA ALA A 90 -11.13 10.64 -1.16
C ALA A 90 -9.93 10.25 -2.03
N TYR A 91 -9.05 9.35 -1.55
CA TYR A 91 -7.76 9.06 -2.20
C TYR A 91 -7.71 7.74 -2.95
N LEU A 92 -8.43 6.70 -2.52
CA LEU A 92 -8.41 5.41 -3.20
C LEU A 92 -8.87 5.50 -4.68
N PRO A 93 -9.94 6.23 -5.03
CA PRO A 93 -10.34 6.41 -6.44
C PRO A 93 -9.30 7.16 -7.28
N LYS A 94 -8.51 8.06 -6.66
CA LYS A 94 -7.44 8.78 -7.35
C LYS A 94 -6.29 7.83 -7.71
N CYS A 95 -5.89 6.96 -6.78
CA CYS A 95 -4.93 5.89 -7.08
C CYS A 95 -5.43 5.02 -8.23
N ASP A 96 -6.68 4.55 -8.15
CA ASP A 96 -7.28 3.70 -9.18
C ASP A 96 -7.30 4.37 -10.58
N ALA A 97 -7.61 5.67 -10.63
CA ALA A 97 -7.60 6.42 -11.88
C ALA A 97 -6.20 6.50 -12.50
N ILE A 98 -5.17 6.79 -11.69
CA ILE A 98 -3.79 6.88 -12.19
C ILE A 98 -3.27 5.50 -12.62
N ILE A 99 -3.56 4.44 -11.85
CA ILE A 99 -3.24 3.06 -12.23
C ILE A 99 -3.90 2.70 -13.56
N LYS A 100 -5.16 3.09 -13.76
CA LYS A 100 -5.87 2.86 -15.03
C LYS A 100 -5.19 3.58 -16.20
N LEU A 101 -4.76 4.82 -16.03
CA LEU A 101 -4.01 5.56 -17.05
C LEU A 101 -2.67 4.90 -17.37
N TRP A 102 -1.93 4.47 -16.34
CA TRP A 102 -0.65 3.78 -16.50
C TRP A 102 -0.80 2.46 -17.26
N LYS A 103 -1.81 1.64 -16.91
CA LYS A 103 -2.14 0.40 -17.66
C LYS A 103 -2.52 0.69 -19.11
N ALA A 104 -3.35 1.70 -19.35
CA ALA A 104 -3.75 2.08 -20.70
C ALA A 104 -2.56 2.55 -21.54
N ALA A 105 -1.57 3.23 -20.95
CA ALA A 105 -0.35 3.60 -21.66
C ALA A 105 0.42 2.34 -22.12
N ILE A 106 0.55 1.33 -21.26
CA ILE A 106 1.15 0.03 -21.62
C ILE A 106 0.37 -0.64 -22.75
N ASP A 107 -0.94 -0.74 -22.60
CA ASP A 107 -1.81 -1.44 -23.57
C ASP A 107 -1.75 -0.77 -24.96
N ASN A 108 -1.50 0.54 -25.00
CA ASN A 108 -1.34 1.32 -26.24
C ASN A 108 0.12 1.42 -26.74
N GLY A 109 1.07 0.71 -26.11
CA GLY A 109 2.49 0.75 -26.49
C GLY A 109 3.18 2.11 -26.25
N GLN A 110 2.64 2.92 -25.35
CA GLN A 110 3.18 4.22 -24.95
C GLN A 110 4.11 4.07 -23.73
N ASP A 111 4.96 5.08 -23.49
CA ASP A 111 5.75 5.15 -22.24
C ASP A 111 4.81 5.37 -21.04
N PRO A 112 4.66 4.39 -20.15
CA PRO A 112 3.74 4.52 -19.02
C PRO A 112 4.26 5.48 -17.95
N GLU A 113 5.57 5.76 -17.90
CA GLU A 113 6.12 6.79 -17.02
C GLU A 113 5.72 8.20 -17.48
N GLY A 114 5.33 8.36 -18.75
CA GLY A 114 4.75 9.57 -19.30
C GLY A 114 3.48 10.03 -18.58
N VAL A 115 2.72 9.09 -18.01
CA VAL A 115 1.51 9.40 -17.23
C VAL A 115 1.85 10.31 -16.05
N PHE A 116 2.96 10.05 -15.36
CA PHE A 116 3.40 10.86 -14.20
C PHE A 116 4.01 12.22 -14.57
N ARG A 117 4.27 12.47 -15.86
CA ARG A 117 4.70 13.79 -16.36
C ARG A 117 3.53 14.69 -16.71
N THR A 118 2.31 14.14 -16.78
CA THR A 118 1.09 14.93 -16.99
C THR A 118 0.85 15.83 -15.78
N PRO A 119 0.71 17.16 -15.93
CA PRO A 119 0.61 18.09 -14.81
C PRO A 119 -0.49 17.74 -13.80
N ALA A 120 -1.67 17.32 -14.28
CA ALA A 120 -2.78 16.92 -13.42
C ALA A 120 -2.44 15.67 -12.58
N VAL A 121 -1.79 14.66 -13.18
CA VAL A 121 -1.36 13.45 -12.49
C VAL A 121 -0.24 13.76 -11.50
N ALA A 122 0.75 14.55 -11.92
CA ALA A 122 1.86 14.96 -11.07
C ALA A 122 1.37 15.71 -9.82
N GLY A 123 0.41 16.64 -9.98
CA GLY A 123 -0.24 17.32 -8.86
C GLY A 123 -0.94 16.34 -7.92
N MET A 124 -1.77 15.44 -8.46
CA MET A 124 -2.47 14.44 -7.66
C MET A 124 -1.53 13.50 -6.90
N VAL A 125 -0.45 13.03 -7.53
CA VAL A 125 0.54 12.17 -6.86
C VAL A 125 1.27 12.92 -5.75
N ASN A 126 1.69 14.16 -6.00
CA ASN A 126 2.37 14.97 -4.99
C ASN A 126 1.47 15.25 -3.78
N ASP A 127 0.20 15.58 -4.02
CA ASP A 127 -0.78 15.80 -2.95
C ASP A 127 -1.00 14.52 -2.15
N LEU A 128 -1.15 13.39 -2.85
CA LEU A 128 -1.30 12.08 -2.21
C LEU A 128 -0.09 11.77 -1.33
N MET A 129 1.12 11.81 -1.87
CA MET A 129 2.34 11.51 -1.10
C MET A 129 2.52 12.45 0.09
N ARG A 130 2.24 13.74 -0.07
CA ARG A 130 2.28 14.71 1.04
C ARG A 130 1.27 14.36 2.14
N SER A 131 0.05 13.98 1.76
CA SER A 131 -0.97 13.58 2.73
C SER A 131 -0.60 12.28 3.46
N PHE A 132 0.06 11.33 2.79
CA PHE A 132 0.59 10.11 3.44
C PHE A 132 1.70 10.41 4.43
N SER A 133 2.70 11.22 4.08
CA SER A 133 3.75 11.62 5.03
C SER A 133 3.18 12.35 6.25
N SER A 134 2.16 13.19 6.04
CA SER A 134 1.44 13.87 7.13
C SER A 134 0.66 12.89 8.03
N ALA A 135 -0.04 11.91 7.44
CA ALA A 135 -0.76 10.90 8.20
C ALA A 135 0.19 10.00 9.02
N GLN A 136 1.32 9.59 8.43
CA GLN A 136 2.32 8.74 9.08
C GLN A 136 3.01 9.47 10.24
N SER A 137 3.43 10.73 10.05
CA SER A 137 4.05 11.54 11.12
C SER A 137 3.12 11.79 12.31
N LYS A 138 1.81 11.99 12.08
CA LYS A 138 0.82 12.11 13.16
C LYS A 138 0.69 10.81 13.95
N GLN A 139 0.84 9.66 13.29
CA GLN A 139 0.76 8.35 13.94
C GLN A 139 2.00 8.04 14.77
N ASP A 140 3.19 8.36 14.26
CA ASP A 140 4.43 8.24 15.03
C ASP A 140 4.37 9.08 16.32
N LEU A 141 3.84 10.30 16.22
CA LEU A 141 3.58 11.17 17.36
C LEU A 141 2.55 10.58 18.35
N LEU A 142 1.45 10.01 17.87
CA LEU A 142 0.45 9.36 18.74
C LEU A 142 1.00 8.11 19.43
N LEU A 143 1.78 7.30 18.73
CA LEU A 143 2.47 6.14 19.32
C LEU A 143 3.47 6.60 20.39
N LEU A 144 4.31 7.60 20.08
CA LEU A 144 5.22 8.20 21.06
C LEU A 144 4.48 8.74 22.29
N LEU A 145 3.38 9.47 22.10
CA LEU A 145 2.56 10.01 23.19
C LEU A 145 1.93 8.90 24.03
N LEU A 146 1.45 7.81 23.43
CA LEU A 146 0.96 6.63 24.14
C LEU A 146 2.06 5.93 24.92
N PHE A 147 3.26 5.81 24.36
CA PHE A 147 4.43 5.29 25.07
C PHE A 147 4.79 6.16 26.29
N PHE A 148 4.82 7.48 26.14
CA PHE A 148 5.12 8.40 27.25
C PHE A 148 4.04 8.37 28.34
N SER A 149 2.76 8.26 27.98
CA SER A 149 1.67 8.17 28.96
C SER A 149 1.61 6.82 29.68
N LEU A 150 2.05 5.73 29.05
CA LEU A 150 2.26 4.43 29.70
C LEU A 150 3.47 4.43 30.65
N LEU A 151 4.53 5.17 30.31
CA LEU A 151 5.73 5.31 31.15
C LEU A 151 5.56 6.27 32.33
N SER A 152 4.59 7.17 32.27
CA SER A 152 4.29 8.17 33.32
C SER A 152 3.11 7.79 34.21
N ALA A 153 2.48 6.62 34.01
CA ALA A 153 1.51 6.08 34.94
C ALA A 153 2.23 5.67 36.25
N PRO A 154 1.90 6.26 37.41
CA PRO A 154 2.50 5.85 38.67
C PRO A 154 2.11 4.40 38.94
N PHE A 155 3.11 3.54 39.14
CA PHE A 155 2.91 2.21 39.73
C PHE A 155 2.33 2.39 41.13
N THR A 156 1.01 2.39 41.27
CA THR A 156 0.37 2.11 42.55
C THR A 156 0.48 0.62 42.81
N CYS A 157 1.56 0.23 43.49
CA CYS A 157 1.69 -1.08 44.10
C CYS A 157 0.54 -1.29 45.09
N TYR A 158 -0.24 -2.36 44.87
CA TYR A 158 -1.04 -3.01 45.91
C TYR A 158 -0.33 -4.29 46.34
#